data_AF-A0A2V5QPC4-F1
#
_entry.id   AF-A0A2V5QPC4-F1
#
_cell.length_a   1.000
_cell.length_b   1.000
_cell.length_c   1.000
_cell.angle_alpha   90.00
_cell.angle_beta   90.00
_cell.angle_gamma   90.00
#
_symmetry.space_group_name_H-M   'P 1'
#
loop_
_entity.id
_entity.type
_entity.pdbx_description
1 polymer ?
#
loop_
_entity_poly.entity_id
_entity_poly.type
_entity_poly.pdbx_seq_one_letter_code
_entity_poly.pdbx_strand_id
1 'polypeptide(L)'
;DPVETLAAAQILVKEGFTVLPYINADPVLAKRLQDVGTATVMPLGSPIGSNRGIEARPQIEIIIEQATVPVVVDAGLGAPSHAAEAMEMGADAVLVNTAIAIASDPVRMAKAFRKAIEAGREAREIGLGETLDVAAATSPLTGFLTGR
;
A
#
# COMPACT_ATOMS: atom_id res chain seq x y z
N ASP A 1 0.42 20.31 3.42
CA ASP A 1 1.37 20.66 4.49
C ASP A 1 1.14 19.68 5.65
N PRO A 2 2.16 18.90 6.08
CA PRO A 2 2.05 18.00 7.22
C PRO A 2 1.45 18.61 8.50
N VAL A 3 1.73 19.90 8.76
CA VAL A 3 1.31 20.58 9.99
C VAL A 3 -0.20 20.82 9.97
N GLU A 4 -0.69 21.40 8.88
CA GLU A 4 -2.12 21.70 8.72
C GLU A 4 -2.97 20.44 8.67
N THR A 5 -2.49 19.37 8.02
CA THR A 5 -3.19 18.08 8.00
C THR A 5 -3.38 17.51 9.41
N LEU A 6 -2.35 17.57 10.25
CA LEU A 6 -2.43 17.10 11.63
C LEU A 6 -3.40 17.95 12.47
N ALA A 7 -3.34 19.28 12.33
CA ALA A 7 -4.24 20.19 13.03
C ALA A 7 -5.71 19.94 12.64
N ALA A 8 -5.99 19.81 11.34
CA ALA A 8 -7.32 19.49 10.84
C ALA A 8 -7.82 18.13 11.35
N ALA A 9 -6.96 17.10 11.34
CA ALA A 9 -7.30 15.79 11.86
C ALA A 9 -7.69 15.83 13.36
N GLN A 10 -6.95 16.60 14.17
CA GLN A 10 -7.26 16.77 15.59
C GLN A 10 -8.65 17.38 15.82
N ILE A 11 -9.00 18.40 15.04
CA ILE A 11 -10.31 19.06 15.13
C ILE A 11 -11.41 18.08 14.73
N LEU A 12 -11.28 17.44 13.56
CA LEU A 12 -12.31 16.58 13.00
C LEU A 12 -12.52 15.31 13.84
N VAL A 13 -11.46 14.69 14.37
CA VAL A 13 -11.60 13.55 15.29
C VAL A 13 -12.34 13.98 16.57
N LYS A 14 -12.03 15.16 17.13
CA LYS A 14 -12.72 15.69 18.31
C LYS A 14 -14.20 15.98 18.05
N GLU A 15 -14.55 16.37 16.83
CA GLU A 15 -15.93 16.57 16.38
C GLU A 15 -16.66 15.25 16.09
N GLY A 16 -15.99 14.10 16.21
CA GLY A 16 -16.57 12.77 16.04
C GLY A 16 -16.58 12.26 14.60
N PHE A 17 -15.82 12.88 13.69
CA PHE A 17 -15.68 12.38 12.32
C PHE A 17 -14.74 11.16 12.26
N THR A 18 -15.04 10.25 11.34
CA THR A 18 -14.11 9.20 10.90
C THR A 18 -13.10 9.81 9.92
N VAL A 19 -11.92 10.17 10.43
CA VAL A 19 -10.91 10.87 9.63
C VAL A 19 -9.97 9.89 8.95
N LEU A 20 -9.83 10.04 7.63
CA LEU A 20 -8.90 9.29 6.79
C LEU A 20 -7.93 10.30 6.14
N PRO A 21 -6.76 10.57 6.74
CA PRO A 21 -5.85 11.61 6.29
C PRO A 21 -4.98 11.15 5.12
N TYR A 22 -4.97 11.95 4.04
CA TYR A 22 -4.01 11.83 2.94
C TYR A 22 -2.68 12.50 3.29
N ILE A 23 -1.57 11.76 3.15
CA ILE A 23 -0.23 12.22 3.57
C ILE A 23 0.86 11.83 2.58
N ASN A 24 2.00 12.52 2.67
CA ASN A 24 3.26 12.01 2.12
C ASN A 24 3.68 10.74 2.86
N ALA A 25 4.57 9.93 2.26
CA ALA A 25 5.17 8.77 2.91
C ALA A 25 6.18 9.20 4.01
N ASP A 26 5.65 9.74 5.11
CA ASP A 26 6.37 10.15 6.31
C ASP A 26 5.89 9.31 7.50
N PRO A 27 6.71 8.34 7.98
CA PRO A 27 6.36 7.49 9.12
C PRO A 27 6.05 8.26 10.41
N VAL A 28 6.73 9.38 10.66
CA VAL A 28 6.53 10.18 11.87
C VAL A 28 5.17 10.86 11.84
N LEU A 29 4.79 11.42 10.69
CA LEU A 29 3.47 12.01 10.52
C LEU A 29 2.36 10.96 10.63
N ALA A 30 2.54 9.80 9.99
CA ALA A 30 1.59 8.68 10.07
C ALA A 30 1.35 8.26 11.53
N LYS A 31 2.42 8.09 12.32
CA LYS A 31 2.33 7.78 13.74
C LYS A 31 1.57 8.85 14.53
N ARG A 32 1.82 10.13 14.27
CA ARG A 32 1.11 11.22 14.96
C ARG A 32 -0.37 11.25 14.62
N LEU A 33 -0.75 10.95 13.38
CA LEU A 33 -2.15 10.93 12.96
C LEU A 33 -2.93 9.78 13.61
N GLN A 34 -2.38 8.57 13.64
CA GLN A 34 -3.02 7.47 14.38
C GLN A 34 -3.13 7.76 15.89
N ASP A 35 -2.15 8.44 16.49
CA ASP A 35 -2.19 8.82 17.92
C ASP A 35 -3.28 9.86 18.22
N VAL A 36 -3.62 10.70 17.24
CA VAL A 36 -4.76 11.62 17.31
C VAL A 36 -6.10 10.88 17.25
N GLY A 37 -6.12 9.65 16.74
CA GLY A 37 -7.32 8.82 16.61
C GLY A 37 -7.91 8.80 15.20
N THR A 38 -7.09 9.03 14.16
CA THR A 38 -7.57 8.83 12.78
C THR A 38 -7.90 7.36 12.53
N ALA A 39 -8.90 7.11 11.70
CA ALA A 39 -9.38 5.75 11.44
C ALA A 39 -8.44 4.96 10.52
N THR A 40 -7.63 5.67 9.74
CA THR A 40 -6.60 5.11 8.85
C THR A 40 -5.41 6.07 8.77
N VAL A 41 -4.39 5.67 8.01
CA VAL A 41 -3.40 6.58 7.41
C VAL A 41 -3.29 6.27 5.93
N MET A 42 -3.21 7.31 5.08
CA MET A 42 -3.20 7.13 3.63
C MET A 42 -1.95 7.74 2.98
N PRO A 43 -0.80 7.05 3.02
CA PRO A 43 0.42 7.53 2.39
C PRO A 43 0.34 7.47 0.87
N LEU A 44 0.89 8.50 0.22
CA LEU A 44 0.96 8.55 -1.23
C LEU A 44 2.03 7.63 -1.80
N GLY A 45 1.74 6.90 -2.89
CA GLY A 45 2.74 6.11 -3.61
C GLY A 45 3.72 6.97 -4.40
N SER A 46 3.19 7.90 -5.18
CA SER A 46 3.91 8.94 -5.93
C SER A 46 3.00 10.15 -6.18
N PRO A 47 3.51 11.31 -6.62
CA PRO A 47 2.67 12.51 -6.78
C PRO A 47 1.40 12.25 -7.58
N ILE A 48 0.28 12.86 -7.14
CA ILE A 48 -1.05 12.65 -7.74
C ILE A 48 -1.00 12.86 -9.25
N GLY A 49 -1.57 11.92 -10.00
CA GLY A 49 -1.63 11.97 -11.47
C GLY A 49 -0.33 11.62 -12.20
N SER A 50 0.76 11.31 -11.49
CA SER A 50 2.03 10.95 -12.12
C SER A 50 2.07 9.53 -12.69
N ASN A 51 1.26 8.61 -12.17
CA ASN A 51 1.20 7.20 -12.56
C ASN A 51 2.53 6.43 -12.35
N ARG A 52 3.42 6.92 -11.48
CA ARG A 52 4.78 6.35 -11.28
C ARG A 52 4.84 5.16 -10.33
N GLY A 53 3.71 4.77 -9.73
CA GLY A 53 3.66 3.67 -8.77
C GLY A 53 4.12 4.09 -7.38
N ILE A 54 4.89 3.22 -6.71
CA ILE A 54 5.32 3.35 -5.32
C ILE A 54 6.81 3.75 -5.29
N GLU A 55 7.08 5.05 -5.21
CA GLU A 55 8.46 5.56 -5.25
C GLU A 55 9.13 5.57 -3.87
N ALA A 56 8.34 5.91 -2.85
CA ALA A 56 8.79 5.94 -1.46
C ALA A 56 8.53 4.59 -0.76
N ARG A 57 8.87 3.49 -1.46
CA ARG A 57 8.60 2.13 -0.99
C ARG A 57 9.12 1.87 0.43
N PRO A 58 10.39 2.19 0.78
CA PRO A 58 10.88 1.94 2.14
C PRO A 58 10.12 2.71 3.22
N GLN A 59 9.70 3.94 2.93
CA GLN A 59 8.93 4.74 3.88
C GLN A 59 7.53 4.17 4.09
N ILE A 60 6.88 3.66 3.04
CA ILE A 60 5.57 3.02 3.13
C ILE A 60 5.68 1.69 3.88
N GLU A 61 6.73 0.90 3.67
CA GLU A 61 6.99 -0.33 4.44
C GLU A 61 7.11 -0.04 5.94
N ILE A 62 7.86 1.01 6.32
CA ILE A 62 7.95 1.43 7.73
C ILE A 62 6.58 1.84 8.29
N ILE A 63 5.76 2.56 7.50
CA ILE A 63 4.40 2.93 7.90
C ILE A 63 3.55 1.67 8.12
N ILE A 64 3.56 0.72 7.19
CA ILE A 64 2.82 -0.54 7.28
C ILE A 64 3.23 -1.33 8.53
N GLU A 65 4.53 -1.44 8.80
CA GLU A 65 5.04 -2.17 9.96
C GLU A 65 4.65 -1.54 11.30
N GLN A 66 4.61 -0.20 11.37
CA GLN A 66 4.37 0.54 12.62
C GLN A 66 2.90 0.91 12.85
N ALA A 67 2.07 0.83 11.82
CA ALA A 67 0.68 1.26 11.88
C ALA A 67 -0.16 0.36 12.80
N THR A 68 -0.99 0.99 13.62
CA THR A 68 -2.02 0.32 14.44
C THR A 68 -3.43 0.50 13.88
N VAL A 69 -3.53 1.22 12.77
CA VAL A 69 -4.75 1.51 12.02
C VAL A 69 -4.51 1.11 10.56
N PRO A 70 -5.57 0.83 9.77
CA PRO A 70 -5.38 0.43 8.39
C PRO A 70 -4.55 1.43 7.57
N VAL A 71 -3.64 0.92 6.74
CA VAL A 71 -2.81 1.70 5.81
C VAL A 71 -3.38 1.56 4.41
N VAL A 72 -3.78 2.69 3.82
CA VAL A 72 -4.32 2.74 2.45
C VAL A 72 -3.33 3.44 1.55
N VAL A 73 -2.70 2.71 0.62
CA VAL A 73 -1.81 3.36 -0.36
C VAL A 73 -2.68 4.14 -1.35
N ASP A 74 -2.55 5.46 -1.33
CA ASP A 74 -3.33 6.38 -2.16
C ASP A 74 -2.41 7.02 -3.22
N ALA A 75 -2.99 7.47 -4.33
CA ALA A 75 -2.34 8.23 -5.38
C ALA A 75 -1.11 7.57 -6.03
N GLY A 76 -0.72 8.07 -7.21
CA GLY A 76 0.47 7.58 -7.91
C GLY A 76 0.36 6.22 -8.59
N LEU A 77 -0.64 5.40 -8.22
CA LEU A 77 -0.88 4.07 -8.80
C LEU A 77 -1.39 4.15 -10.26
N GLY A 78 -0.44 4.09 -11.20
CA GLY A 78 -0.71 4.13 -12.64
C GLY A 78 -1.14 2.83 -13.31
N ALA A 79 -0.83 1.68 -12.71
CA ALA A 79 -1.04 0.36 -13.30
C ALA A 79 -1.54 -0.64 -12.26
N PRO A 80 -2.28 -1.69 -12.68
CA PRO A 80 -2.69 -2.76 -11.77
C PRO A 80 -1.51 -3.40 -11.01
N SER A 81 -0.33 -3.53 -11.64
CA SER A 81 0.86 -4.06 -10.98
C SER A 81 1.32 -3.23 -9.78
N HIS A 82 1.15 -1.90 -9.83
CA HIS A 82 1.47 -1.04 -8.68
C HIS A 82 0.51 -1.28 -7.51
N ALA A 83 -0.77 -1.58 -7.81
CA ALA A 83 -1.74 -1.94 -6.77
C ALA A 83 -1.42 -3.32 -6.17
N ALA A 84 -1.03 -4.31 -7.00
CA ALA A 84 -0.57 -5.60 -6.50
C ALA A 84 0.65 -5.44 -5.57
N GLU A 85 1.64 -4.64 -5.98
CA GLU A 85 2.84 -4.35 -5.18
C GLU A 85 2.48 -3.77 -3.80
N ALA A 86 1.54 -2.81 -3.74
CA ALA A 86 1.08 -2.25 -2.47
C ALA A 86 0.45 -3.32 -1.56
N MET A 87 -0.35 -4.21 -2.11
CA MET A 87 -0.97 -5.31 -1.34
C MET A 87 0.08 -6.32 -0.86
N GLU A 88 1.07 -6.65 -1.70
CA GLU A 88 2.19 -7.54 -1.37
C GLU A 88 3.08 -6.97 -0.25
N MET A 89 3.27 -5.64 -0.22
CA MET A 89 3.96 -4.94 0.86
C MET A 89 3.20 -5.02 2.20
N GLY A 90 1.90 -5.30 2.16
CA GLY A 90 1.04 -5.42 3.34
C GLY A 90 0.11 -4.23 3.58
N ALA A 91 -0.13 -3.39 2.56
CA ALA A 91 -1.20 -2.39 2.66
C ALA A 91 -2.57 -3.06 2.85
N ASP A 92 -3.45 -2.43 3.61
CA ASP A 92 -4.80 -2.94 3.85
C ASP A 92 -5.72 -2.70 2.66
N ALA A 93 -5.48 -1.61 1.93
CA ALA A 93 -6.21 -1.25 0.73
C ALA A 93 -5.37 -0.33 -0.17
N VAL A 94 -5.90 -0.10 -1.37
CA VAL A 94 -5.41 0.93 -2.29
C VAL A 94 -6.54 1.85 -2.71
N LEU A 95 -6.23 3.13 -2.94
CA LEU A 95 -7.16 4.10 -3.51
C LEU A 95 -6.67 4.52 -4.89
N VAL A 96 -7.46 4.20 -5.92
CA VAL A 96 -7.12 4.45 -7.33
C VAL A 96 -8.19 5.32 -7.98
N ASN A 97 -7.77 6.39 -8.64
CA ASN A 97 -8.66 7.27 -9.40
C ASN A 97 -8.20 7.45 -10.85
N THR A 98 -7.17 8.29 -11.06
CA THR A 98 -6.74 8.74 -12.40
C THR A 98 -6.52 7.59 -13.37
N ALA A 99 -5.80 6.54 -12.96
CA ALA A 99 -5.48 5.40 -13.83
C ALA A 99 -6.72 4.67 -14.37
N ILE A 100 -7.83 4.65 -13.63
CA ILE A 100 -9.11 4.08 -14.08
C ILE A 100 -9.88 5.12 -14.90
N ALA A 101 -10.00 6.34 -14.37
CA ALA A 101 -10.86 7.39 -14.94
C ALA A 101 -10.45 7.81 -16.35
N ILE A 102 -9.15 7.86 -16.66
CA ILE A 102 -8.65 8.30 -17.98
C ILE A 102 -8.34 7.12 -18.93
N ALA A 103 -8.58 5.88 -18.51
CA ALA A 103 -8.33 4.72 -19.36
C ALA A 103 -9.25 4.73 -20.59
N SER A 104 -8.77 4.19 -21.70
CA SER A 104 -9.57 4.02 -22.92
C SER A 104 -10.81 3.13 -22.69
N ASP A 105 -10.72 2.21 -21.73
CA ASP A 105 -11.82 1.37 -21.24
C ASP A 105 -11.78 1.34 -19.69
N PRO A 106 -12.44 2.30 -19.01
CA PRO A 106 -12.43 2.41 -17.55
C PRO A 106 -13.00 1.17 -16.85
N VAL A 107 -14.01 0.53 -17.44
CA VAL A 107 -14.66 -0.65 -16.85
C VAL A 107 -13.70 -1.84 -16.89
N ARG A 108 -13.01 -2.05 -18.01
CA ARG A 108 -12.01 -3.11 -18.13
C ARG A 108 -10.78 -2.82 -17.26
N MET A 109 -10.36 -1.56 -17.16
CA MET A 109 -9.27 -1.16 -16.27
C MET A 109 -9.62 -1.40 -14.79
N ALA A 110 -10.83 -1.04 -14.35
CA ALA A 110 -11.31 -1.32 -12.99
C ALA A 110 -11.30 -2.83 -12.68
N LYS A 111 -11.73 -3.68 -13.63
CA LYS A 111 -11.65 -5.14 -13.49
C LYS A 111 -10.20 -5.63 -13.39
N ALA A 112 -9.26 -5.01 -14.10
CA ALA A 112 -7.84 -5.35 -14.03
C ALA A 112 -7.25 -4.99 -12.66
N PHE A 113 -7.53 -3.78 -12.15
CA PHE A 113 -7.15 -3.38 -10.79
C PHE A 113 -7.71 -4.30 -9.72
N ARG A 114 -9.00 -4.67 -9.81
CA ARG A 114 -9.61 -5.62 -8.88
C ARG A 114 -8.80 -6.92 -8.80
N LYS A 115 -8.51 -7.53 -9.94
CA LYS A 115 -7.73 -8.79 -10.00
C LYS A 115 -6.34 -8.64 -9.40
N ALA A 116 -5.68 -7.51 -9.63
CA ALA A 116 -4.34 -7.26 -9.11
C ALA A 116 -4.34 -7.11 -7.58
N ILE A 117 -5.36 -6.43 -7.03
CA ILE A 117 -5.54 -6.29 -5.58
C ILE A 117 -5.82 -7.66 -4.93
N GLU A 118 -6.73 -8.44 -5.52
CA GLU A 118 -7.05 -9.80 -5.05
C GLU A 118 -5.79 -10.68 -5.06
N ALA A 119 -5.05 -10.70 -6.17
CA ALA A 119 -3.83 -11.48 -6.30
C ALA A 119 -2.73 -11.06 -5.30
N GLY A 120 -2.47 -9.75 -5.16
CA GLY A 120 -1.45 -9.25 -4.23
C GLY A 120 -1.80 -9.53 -2.77
N ARG A 121 -3.10 -9.48 -2.42
CA ARG A 121 -3.57 -9.83 -1.07
C ARG A 121 -3.41 -11.31 -0.79
N GLU A 122 -3.83 -12.18 -1.70
CA GLU A 122 -3.65 -13.64 -1.57
C GLU A 122 -2.16 -14.00 -1.44
N ALA A 123 -1.29 -13.39 -2.26
CA ALA A 123 0.15 -13.60 -2.20
C ALA A 123 0.75 -13.18 -0.85
N ARG A 124 0.31 -12.05 -0.29
CA ARG A 124 0.73 -11.59 1.05
C ARG A 124 0.31 -12.58 2.14
N GLU A 125 -0.91 -13.09 2.09
CA GLU A 125 -1.47 -13.99 3.12
C GLU A 125 -0.80 -15.37 3.14
N ILE A 126 -0.42 -15.88 1.96
CA ILE A 126 0.29 -17.16 1.83
C ILE A 126 1.77 -17.02 2.19
N GLY A 127 2.30 -15.80 2.10
CA GLY A 127 3.71 -15.49 2.27
C GLY A 127 4.44 -15.52 0.93
N LEU A 128 5.20 -14.46 0.68
CA LEU A 128 6.07 -14.36 -0.49
C LEU A 128 7.41 -15.06 -0.23
N GLY A 129 8.02 -15.56 -1.30
CA GLY A 129 9.35 -16.17 -1.22
C GLY A 129 10.41 -15.15 -0.79
N GLU A 130 11.41 -15.61 -0.03
CA GLU A 130 12.54 -14.78 0.35
C GLU A 130 13.31 -14.30 -0.89
N THR A 131 13.59 -12.99 -0.93
CA THR A 131 14.51 -12.42 -1.91
C THR A 131 15.94 -12.67 -1.47
N LEU A 132 16.72 -13.38 -2.29
CA LEU A 132 18.13 -13.65 -2.05
C LEU A 132 18.98 -12.77 -2.96
N ASP A 133 20.07 -12.20 -2.44
CA ASP A 133 21.02 -11.41 -3.22
C ASP A 133 21.80 -12.26 -4.25
N VAL A 134 21.85 -13.58 -4.02
CA VAL A 134 22.53 -14.55 -4.88
C VAL A 134 21.57 -15.66 -5.25
N ALA A 135 21.54 -16.03 -6.53
CA ALA A 135 20.72 -17.13 -7.01
C ALA A 135 21.10 -18.45 -6.32
N ALA A 136 20.13 -19.06 -5.66
CA ALA A 136 20.25 -20.41 -5.08
C ALA A 136 19.45 -21.41 -5.94
N ALA A 137 19.87 -22.66 -5.96
CA ALA A 137 19.13 -23.71 -6.66
C ALA A 137 17.74 -23.87 -6.01
N THR A 138 16.69 -23.70 -6.80
CA THR A 138 15.28 -23.63 -6.36
C THR A 138 14.67 -24.99 -6.00
N SER A 139 15.40 -26.08 -6.26
CA SER A 139 14.99 -27.45 -5.96
C SER A 139 16.05 -28.09 -5.07
N PRO A 140 15.75 -28.38 -3.79
CA PRO A 140 16.67 -29.13 -2.95
C PRO A 140 16.85 -30.54 -3.52
N LEU A 141 18.01 -30.84 -4.10
CA LEU A 141 18.44 -32.21 -4.45
C LEU A 141 18.36 -33.17 -3.24
N THR A 142 18.32 -32.64 -2.03
CA THR A 142 18.15 -33.36 -0.76
C THR A 142 16.79 -34.03 -0.61
N GLY A 143 15.71 -33.50 -1.20
CA GLY A 143 14.41 -34.17 -1.23
C GLY A 143 14.40 -35.45 -2.08
N PHE A 144 15.26 -35.51 -3.11
CA PHE A 144 15.39 -36.67 -3.99
C PHE A 144 16.26 -37.78 -3.39
N LEU A 145 17.20 -37.43 -2.49
CA LEU A 145 18.12 -38.38 -1.84
C LEU A 145 17.64 -38.89 -0.48
N THR A 146 16.68 -38.22 0.14
CA THR A 146 16.05 -38.64 1.40
C THR A 146 14.66 -39.19 1.12
N GLY A 147 14.58 -40.34 0.46
CA GLY A 147 13.32 -41.02 0.20
C GLY A 147 12.49 -41.21 1.49
N ARG A 148 11.44 -40.42 1.62
CA ARG A 148 10.30 -40.64 2.50
C ARG A 148 9.03 -40.36 1.72
#